data_AF-A0A7Y7ZFT7-F1
#
_entry.id   AF-A0A7Y7ZFT7-F1
#
_cell.length_a   1.000
_cell.length_b   1.000
_cell.length_c   1.000
_cell.angle_alpha   90.00
_cell.angle_beta   90.00
_cell.angle_gamma   90.00
#
_symmetry.space_group_name_H-M   'P 1'
#
loop_
_entity.id
_entity.type
_entity.pdbx_description
1 polymer ?
#
loop_
_entity_poly.entity_id
_entity_poly.type
_entity_poly.pdbx_seq_one_letter_code
_entity_poly.pdbx_strand_id
1 'polypeptide(L)'
;MQYDNPVSSSNVQSTLTAESANLSDSTIAAINSLLNLDNVETVDVAGITGTTVQLPASGTASIVQGTVAGIKGDTVVVDLAAAEAAGASVYNLQSDANLVVNLEGQAAAGAADAQLFAALAVDTSAIDLVVTTGNGDDVITVQGDQNNLIDAGDGNDTIVTGNGDNVVIAGAGNNNVTTGSGNDTVILSGSNHADIVNAGDGFDVVQLDGSRADYNIAGNNFSVNLTGNQTASITNAEFLTFVNGDQVETVALADSEAEATALRLYQGILGRDVDQDGAKFFVDQVNQGTSLTDIANQFLNSSEFAGAANEANINELYASLLGRTADEDGAALFQEFLANGGSLADAAALISVSEEAQNRDQSNGDFVRDLYTNVLGRDADEDGLNTYVSALFNGTSRADVAKFIVGSEEAAQKSTSEFIDALYGSALGRGADEAGKTFWTEQLENGLSQADVALSIIGSPEAADHIDNVVVLHGQV
;
A
#
# COMPACT_ATOMS: atom_id res chain seq x y z
N MET A 1 -35.52 18.06 -27.85
CA MET A 1 -35.02 19.45 -27.98
C MET A 1 -33.57 19.30 -28.38
N GLN A 2 -33.11 20.01 -29.40
CA GLN A 2 -31.69 20.00 -29.76
C GLN A 2 -30.95 20.63 -28.57
N TYR A 3 -30.05 19.88 -27.93
CA TYR A 3 -29.26 20.41 -26.82
C TYR A 3 -28.39 21.55 -27.37
N ASP A 4 -28.71 22.79 -26.98
CA ASP A 4 -27.86 23.95 -27.26
C ASP A 4 -26.55 23.74 -26.49
N ASN A 5 -25.50 23.44 -27.23
CA ASN A 5 -24.19 23.03 -26.72
C ASN A 5 -23.14 23.98 -27.34
N PRO A 6 -22.11 24.41 -26.59
CA PRO A 6 -21.56 23.81 -25.37
C PRO A 6 -22.25 24.24 -24.05
N VAL A 7 -22.27 23.36 -23.05
CA VAL A 7 -22.84 23.59 -21.69
C VAL A 7 -21.73 24.09 -20.75
N SER A 8 -22.02 24.98 -19.79
CA SER A 8 -21.00 25.42 -18.83
C SER A 8 -20.55 24.29 -17.91
N SER A 9 -19.24 24.22 -17.61
CA SER A 9 -18.68 23.19 -16.71
C SER A 9 -19.36 23.18 -15.34
N SER A 10 -19.67 24.35 -14.79
CA SER A 10 -20.42 24.50 -13.53
C SER A 10 -21.81 23.84 -13.55
N ASN A 11 -22.49 23.82 -14.71
CA ASN A 11 -23.80 23.18 -14.84
C ASN A 11 -23.65 21.66 -14.94
N VAL A 12 -22.60 21.17 -15.60
CA VAL A 12 -22.26 19.74 -15.63
C VAL A 12 -21.96 19.27 -14.21
N GLN A 13 -21.08 19.95 -13.48
CA GLN A 13 -20.77 19.66 -12.07
C GLN A 13 -22.04 19.65 -11.20
N SER A 14 -22.89 20.67 -11.32
CA SER A 14 -24.15 20.72 -10.57
C SER A 14 -25.10 19.58 -10.89
N THR A 15 -25.06 19.04 -12.12
CA THR A 15 -25.92 17.92 -12.54
C THR A 15 -25.37 16.61 -11.97
N LEU A 16 -24.06 16.39 -12.06
CA LEU A 16 -23.38 15.25 -11.44
C LEU A 16 -23.62 15.21 -9.92
N THR A 17 -23.50 16.35 -9.24
CA THR A 17 -23.82 16.45 -7.81
C THR A 17 -25.30 16.25 -7.51
N ALA A 18 -26.21 16.67 -8.40
CA ALA A 18 -27.63 16.40 -8.22
C ALA A 18 -27.99 14.91 -8.40
N GLU A 19 -27.18 14.19 -9.18
CA GLU A 19 -27.26 12.74 -9.40
C GLU A 19 -26.44 11.93 -8.39
N SER A 20 -25.86 12.55 -7.34
CA SER A 20 -25.00 11.88 -6.36
C SER A 20 -25.68 10.78 -5.54
N ALA A 21 -27.00 10.59 -5.68
CA ALA A 21 -27.69 9.43 -5.13
C ALA A 21 -27.37 8.13 -5.90
N ASN A 22 -26.94 8.25 -7.16
CA ASN A 22 -26.66 7.15 -8.08
C ASN A 22 -25.19 7.15 -8.56
N LEU A 23 -24.37 8.09 -8.12
CA LEU A 23 -22.96 8.20 -8.48
C LEU A 23 -22.13 8.25 -7.20
N SER A 24 -21.06 7.48 -7.15
CA SER A 24 -20.10 7.58 -6.05
C SER A 24 -19.30 8.89 -6.10
N ASP A 25 -18.76 9.33 -4.94
CA ASP A 25 -17.90 10.51 -4.87
C ASP A 25 -16.63 10.35 -5.72
N SER A 26 -16.08 9.13 -5.81
CA SER A 26 -14.93 8.79 -6.67
C SER A 26 -15.30 8.89 -8.15
N THR A 27 -16.48 8.43 -8.56
CA THR A 27 -16.98 8.59 -9.93
C THR A 27 -17.11 10.07 -10.31
N ILE A 28 -17.65 10.90 -9.41
CA ILE A 28 -17.77 12.35 -9.65
C ILE A 28 -16.37 13.00 -9.74
N ALA A 29 -15.44 12.63 -8.85
CA ALA A 29 -14.07 13.13 -8.89
C ALA A 29 -13.35 12.75 -10.19
N ALA A 30 -13.50 11.50 -10.65
CA ALA A 30 -12.93 11.04 -11.91
C ALA A 30 -13.47 11.83 -13.10
N ILE A 31 -14.79 12.07 -13.18
CA ILE A 31 -15.40 12.87 -14.24
C ILE A 31 -14.87 14.31 -14.20
N ASN A 32 -14.74 14.91 -13.01
CA ASN A 32 -14.18 16.25 -12.85
C ASN A 32 -12.74 16.35 -13.36
N SER A 33 -11.91 15.36 -13.01
CA SER A 33 -10.50 15.29 -13.42
C SER A 33 -10.37 15.06 -14.93
N LEU A 34 -11.01 14.02 -15.46
CA LEU A 34 -10.95 13.61 -16.86
C LEU A 34 -11.41 14.71 -17.82
N LEU A 35 -12.48 15.42 -17.46
CA LEU A 35 -13.01 16.52 -18.28
C LEU A 35 -12.42 17.89 -17.91
N ASN A 36 -11.52 17.94 -16.92
CA ASN A 36 -10.87 19.14 -16.41
C ASN A 36 -11.87 20.26 -16.07
N LEU A 37 -12.98 19.88 -15.42
CA LEU A 37 -14.17 20.73 -15.24
C LEU A 37 -13.88 22.03 -14.47
N ASP A 38 -12.88 22.03 -13.61
CA ASP A 38 -12.49 23.21 -12.83
C ASP A 38 -11.75 24.27 -13.65
N ASN A 39 -11.19 23.90 -14.82
CA ASN A 39 -10.36 24.78 -15.64
C ASN A 39 -10.97 25.10 -17.01
N VAL A 40 -11.95 24.33 -17.48
CA VAL A 40 -12.65 24.60 -18.74
C VAL A 40 -13.93 25.41 -18.51
N GLU A 41 -14.25 26.33 -19.42
CA GLU A 41 -15.48 27.13 -19.32
C GLU A 41 -16.72 26.33 -19.73
N THR A 42 -16.59 25.49 -20.75
CA THR A 42 -17.71 24.76 -21.35
C THR A 42 -17.31 23.38 -21.82
N VAL A 43 -18.27 22.45 -21.84
CA VAL A 43 -18.12 21.04 -22.19
C VAL A 43 -19.14 20.67 -23.25
N ASP A 44 -18.76 19.79 -24.18
CA ASP A 44 -19.69 19.25 -25.17
C ASP A 44 -20.48 18.07 -24.60
N VAL A 45 -21.80 18.25 -24.42
CA VAL A 45 -22.70 17.26 -23.82
C VAL A 45 -23.63 16.67 -24.89
N ALA A 46 -23.54 15.36 -25.09
CA ALA A 46 -24.52 14.59 -25.85
C ALA A 46 -25.63 14.08 -24.93
N GLY A 47 -26.88 14.16 -25.38
CA GLY A 47 -28.03 13.65 -24.64
C GLY A 47 -28.50 12.29 -25.13
N ILE A 48 -29.44 11.68 -24.41
CA ILE A 48 -30.11 10.45 -24.83
C ILE A 48 -31.59 10.72 -25.13
N THR A 49 -32.12 10.13 -26.20
CA THR A 49 -33.55 10.09 -26.46
C THR A 49 -33.96 8.67 -26.83
N GLY A 50 -34.78 8.06 -25.97
CA GLY A 50 -35.08 6.63 -26.07
C GLY A 50 -33.82 5.83 -25.74
N THR A 51 -33.23 5.22 -26.76
CA THR A 51 -32.03 4.36 -26.67
C THR A 51 -30.88 4.86 -27.56
N THR A 52 -31.02 6.07 -28.15
CA THR A 52 -30.08 6.62 -29.13
C THR A 52 -29.43 7.90 -28.65
N VAL A 53 -28.12 8.00 -28.83
CA VAL A 53 -27.35 9.22 -28.55
C VAL A 53 -27.75 10.34 -29.50
N GLN A 54 -27.93 11.53 -28.95
CA GLN A 54 -28.17 12.77 -29.66
C GLN A 54 -26.94 13.66 -29.53
N LEU A 55 -26.10 13.66 -30.57
CA LEU A 55 -24.90 14.49 -30.60
C LEU A 55 -25.25 15.99 -30.72
N PRO A 56 -24.40 16.86 -30.16
CA PRO A 56 -24.39 18.28 -30.44
C PRO A 56 -24.25 18.63 -31.93
N ALA A 57 -24.64 19.84 -32.30
CA ALA A 57 -24.46 20.36 -33.65
C ALA A 57 -22.98 20.47 -34.09
N SER A 58 -22.05 20.55 -33.13
CA SER A 58 -20.60 20.50 -33.39
C SER A 58 -20.13 19.15 -33.94
N GLY A 59 -20.89 18.07 -33.69
CA GLY A 59 -20.50 16.70 -34.00
C GLY A 59 -19.47 16.10 -33.03
N THR A 60 -19.09 16.84 -32.00
CA THR A 60 -18.18 16.41 -30.91
C THR A 60 -18.95 16.28 -29.61
N ALA A 61 -18.53 15.36 -28.74
CA ALA A 61 -19.07 15.20 -27.40
C ALA A 61 -17.95 14.73 -26.46
N SER A 62 -17.85 15.31 -25.28
CA SER A 62 -16.94 14.85 -24.22
C SER A 62 -17.66 13.93 -23.24
N ILE A 63 -18.95 14.19 -23.01
CA ILE A 63 -19.81 13.41 -22.11
C ILE A 63 -21.13 13.08 -22.80
N VAL A 64 -21.59 11.84 -22.63
CA VAL A 64 -22.97 11.41 -22.88
C VAL A 64 -23.68 11.38 -21.53
N GLN A 65 -24.80 12.08 -21.41
CA GLN A 65 -25.59 12.09 -20.18
C GLN A 65 -27.09 11.99 -20.46
N GLY A 66 -27.78 11.15 -19.71
CA GLY A 66 -29.23 11.20 -19.60
C GLY A 66 -29.87 9.88 -19.21
N THR A 67 -31.19 9.92 -19.09
CA THR A 67 -31.98 8.73 -18.78
C THR A 67 -32.28 7.93 -20.05
N VAL A 68 -31.88 6.66 -20.05
CA VAL A 68 -32.26 5.70 -21.10
C VAL A 68 -33.68 5.23 -20.83
N ALA A 69 -34.52 5.20 -21.88
CA ALA A 69 -35.91 4.78 -21.72
C ALA A 69 -36.01 3.26 -21.56
N GLY A 70 -36.65 2.82 -20.47
CA GLY A 70 -36.97 1.42 -20.21
C GLY A 70 -37.68 1.29 -18.85
N ILE A 71 -38.23 0.11 -18.59
CA ILE A 71 -38.75 -0.24 -17.26
C ILE A 71 -37.96 -1.42 -16.69
N LYS A 72 -38.02 -1.60 -15.36
CA LYS A 72 -37.34 -2.69 -14.67
C LYS A 72 -37.61 -4.06 -15.29
N GLY A 73 -36.53 -4.76 -15.64
CA GLY A 73 -36.55 -6.08 -16.28
C GLY A 73 -36.58 -6.06 -17.81
N ASP A 74 -36.74 -4.91 -18.46
CA ASP A 74 -36.48 -4.78 -19.90
C ASP A 74 -34.97 -4.83 -20.15
N THR A 75 -34.55 -5.46 -21.25
CA THR A 75 -33.17 -5.36 -21.75
C THR A 75 -33.09 -4.32 -22.85
N VAL A 76 -32.25 -3.30 -22.67
CA VAL A 76 -32.11 -2.16 -23.56
C VAL A 76 -30.68 -2.03 -24.05
N VAL A 77 -30.46 -2.27 -25.34
CA VAL A 77 -29.16 -2.01 -25.99
C VAL A 77 -29.04 -0.53 -26.29
N VAL A 78 -28.01 0.12 -25.77
CA VAL A 78 -27.73 1.54 -26.01
C VAL A 78 -26.77 1.67 -27.20
N ASP A 79 -27.18 2.41 -28.23
CA ASP A 79 -26.32 2.68 -29.39
C ASP A 79 -25.39 3.86 -29.10
N LEU A 80 -24.14 3.56 -28.73
CA LEU A 80 -23.12 4.52 -28.33
C LEU A 80 -22.06 4.81 -29.41
N ALA A 81 -22.13 4.14 -30.56
CA ALA A 81 -21.10 4.23 -31.60
C ALA A 81 -20.90 5.67 -32.12
N ALA A 82 -21.97 6.46 -32.17
CA ALA A 82 -21.91 7.87 -32.55
C ALA A 82 -21.19 8.73 -31.50
N ALA A 83 -21.35 8.42 -30.21
CA ALA A 83 -20.64 9.11 -29.13
C ALA A 83 -19.15 8.76 -29.10
N GLU A 84 -18.82 7.48 -29.28
CA GLU A 84 -17.41 7.02 -29.36
C GLU A 84 -16.69 7.71 -30.51
N ALA A 85 -17.31 7.77 -31.70
CA ALA A 85 -16.77 8.48 -32.85
C ALA A 85 -16.67 10.01 -32.65
N ALA A 86 -17.47 10.57 -31.74
CA ALA A 86 -17.46 11.98 -31.38
C ALA A 86 -16.41 12.33 -30.29
N GLY A 87 -15.71 11.32 -29.77
CA GLY A 87 -14.64 11.46 -28.77
C GLY A 87 -15.14 11.52 -27.32
N ALA A 88 -16.31 10.97 -27.01
CA ALA A 88 -16.82 10.96 -25.65
C ALA A 88 -16.01 10.02 -24.77
N SER A 89 -15.57 10.52 -23.62
CA SER A 89 -14.81 9.80 -22.59
C SER A 89 -15.61 9.59 -21.31
N VAL A 90 -16.84 10.11 -21.24
CA VAL A 90 -17.76 9.88 -20.10
C VAL A 90 -19.12 9.45 -20.63
N TYR A 91 -19.65 8.36 -20.09
CA TYR A 91 -20.97 7.81 -20.40
C TYR A 91 -21.78 7.67 -19.12
N ASN A 92 -22.56 8.68 -18.78
CA ASN A 92 -23.46 8.65 -17.63
C ASN A 92 -24.88 8.25 -18.07
N LEU A 93 -25.20 6.96 -17.93
CA LEU A 93 -26.39 6.32 -18.49
C LEU A 93 -27.34 5.88 -17.36
N GLN A 94 -28.34 6.70 -17.04
CA GLN A 94 -29.25 6.39 -15.94
C GLN A 94 -30.46 5.58 -16.44
N SER A 95 -30.83 4.49 -15.77
CA SER A 95 -31.96 3.63 -16.16
C SER A 95 -32.43 2.74 -15.02
N ASP A 96 -33.72 2.37 -15.01
CA ASP A 96 -34.23 1.26 -14.18
C ASP A 96 -34.27 -0.07 -14.96
N ALA A 97 -34.10 -0.03 -16.28
CA ALA A 97 -34.01 -1.19 -17.17
C ALA A 97 -32.56 -1.69 -17.27
N ASN A 98 -32.42 -2.97 -17.64
CA ASN A 98 -31.16 -3.67 -17.82
C ASN A 98 -30.48 -3.17 -19.11
N LEU A 99 -29.45 -2.35 -18.98
CA LEU A 99 -28.70 -1.78 -20.09
C LEU A 99 -27.71 -2.79 -20.64
N VAL A 100 -27.55 -2.78 -21.96
CA VAL A 100 -26.42 -3.43 -22.63
C VAL A 100 -25.56 -2.34 -23.24
N VAL A 101 -24.40 -2.12 -22.64
CA VAL A 101 -23.40 -1.11 -22.97
C VAL A 101 -22.19 -1.80 -23.56
N ASN A 102 -21.92 -1.56 -24.84
CA ASN A 102 -20.73 -2.06 -25.52
C ASN A 102 -19.91 -0.87 -26.01
N LEU A 103 -18.66 -0.80 -25.58
CA LEU A 103 -17.69 0.21 -26.00
C LEU A 103 -16.45 -0.51 -26.54
N GLU A 104 -15.99 -0.06 -27.70
CA GLU A 104 -14.74 -0.56 -28.29
C GLU A 104 -13.52 0.05 -27.59
N GLY A 105 -13.70 1.18 -26.91
CA GLY A 105 -12.65 1.89 -26.18
C GLY A 105 -11.84 2.85 -27.07
N GLN A 106 -10.96 3.63 -26.44
CA GLN A 106 -10.06 4.60 -27.06
C GLN A 106 -8.60 4.14 -26.91
N ALA A 107 -7.69 4.58 -27.79
CA ALA A 107 -6.27 4.32 -27.58
C ALA A 107 -5.77 5.16 -26.38
N ALA A 108 -5.10 4.52 -25.40
CA ALA A 108 -4.62 5.13 -24.16
C ALA A 108 -3.97 6.51 -24.38
N ALA A 109 -4.45 7.53 -23.66
CA ALA A 109 -3.84 8.86 -23.62
C ALA A 109 -2.87 8.92 -22.43
N GLY A 110 -1.64 9.37 -22.66
CA GLY A 110 -0.58 9.32 -21.65
C GLY A 110 -0.92 10.01 -20.33
N ALA A 111 -0.66 9.31 -19.23
CA ALA A 111 -0.94 9.69 -17.84
C ALA A 111 -0.23 10.97 -17.36
N ALA A 112 -0.88 11.69 -16.45
CA ALA A 112 -0.26 12.68 -15.57
C ALA A 112 -0.94 12.72 -14.18
N ASP A 113 -0.07 12.66 -13.18
CA ASP A 113 -0.20 12.56 -11.72
C ASP A 113 -1.13 13.59 -11.01
N ALA A 114 -1.94 13.14 -10.02
CA ALA A 114 -2.32 13.90 -8.80
C ALA A 114 -3.10 13.07 -7.73
N GLN A 115 -2.58 13.05 -6.49
CA GLN A 115 -3.14 12.54 -5.21
C GLN A 115 -4.32 13.42 -4.68
N LEU A 116 -5.28 13.06 -3.78
CA LEU A 116 -5.26 12.34 -2.49
C LEU A 116 -6.69 12.09 -1.89
N PHE A 117 -7.00 10.82 -1.53
CA PHE A 117 -7.81 10.15 -0.45
C PHE A 117 -9.09 10.69 0.25
N ALA A 118 -10.13 9.82 0.26
CA ALA A 118 -10.71 9.13 1.45
C ALA A 118 -11.65 7.96 1.00
N ALA A 119 -11.56 6.79 1.69
CA ALA A 119 -11.88 5.41 1.20
C ALA A 119 -10.96 5.00 0.05
N LEU A 120 -10.30 3.82 0.16
CA LEU A 120 -9.14 3.36 -0.66
C LEU A 120 -9.04 4.18 -1.95
N ALA A 121 -8.15 5.19 -1.95
CA ALA A 121 -8.19 6.23 -2.96
C ALA A 121 -7.91 5.61 -4.31
N VAL A 122 -8.99 5.38 -5.06
CA VAL A 122 -8.92 5.07 -6.47
C VAL A 122 -8.09 6.18 -7.10
N ASP A 123 -6.94 5.84 -7.70
CA ASP A 123 -6.18 6.80 -8.48
C ASP A 123 -7.00 7.17 -9.73
N THR A 124 -7.73 8.27 -9.61
CA THR A 124 -8.58 8.79 -10.70
C THR A 124 -7.80 9.65 -11.69
N SER A 125 -6.50 9.89 -11.46
CA SER A 125 -5.67 10.76 -12.31
C SER A 125 -5.27 10.10 -13.63
N ALA A 126 -5.26 8.76 -13.66
CA ALA A 126 -4.91 7.98 -14.84
C ALA A 126 -6.13 7.45 -15.60
N ILE A 127 -7.37 7.77 -15.20
CA ILE A 127 -8.59 7.27 -15.85
C ILE A 127 -8.81 7.97 -17.19
N ASP A 128 -9.00 7.18 -18.25
CA ASP A 128 -9.24 7.63 -19.62
C ASP A 128 -10.72 7.59 -20.02
N LEU A 129 -11.50 6.69 -19.41
CA LEU A 129 -12.91 6.47 -19.70
C LEU A 129 -13.72 6.29 -18.42
N VAL A 130 -14.86 6.96 -18.31
CA VAL A 130 -15.85 6.71 -17.26
C VAL A 130 -17.15 6.19 -17.85
N VAL A 131 -17.67 5.09 -17.32
CA VAL A 131 -18.99 4.54 -17.65
C VAL A 131 -19.79 4.39 -16.37
N THR A 132 -21.01 4.93 -16.36
CA THR A 132 -21.92 4.76 -15.22
C THR A 132 -23.27 4.26 -15.72
N THR A 133 -23.84 3.29 -15.02
CA THR A 133 -25.18 2.76 -15.28
C THR A 133 -26.11 2.98 -14.09
N GLY A 134 -27.26 2.30 -14.05
CA GLY A 134 -28.39 2.68 -13.20
C GLY A 134 -28.73 1.63 -12.15
N ASN A 135 -30.03 1.32 -12.01
CA ASN A 135 -30.54 0.32 -11.06
C ASN A 135 -30.88 -1.04 -11.74
N GLY A 136 -30.51 -1.19 -13.00
CA GLY A 136 -30.84 -2.36 -13.83
C GLY A 136 -29.84 -3.48 -13.61
N ASP A 137 -30.17 -4.72 -14.00
CA ASP A 137 -29.14 -5.76 -14.10
C ASP A 137 -28.38 -5.56 -15.42
N ASP A 138 -27.31 -4.76 -15.39
CA ASP A 138 -26.64 -4.21 -16.55
C ASP A 138 -25.56 -5.14 -17.10
N VAL A 139 -25.31 -5.07 -18.42
CA VAL A 139 -24.22 -5.76 -19.10
C VAL A 139 -23.32 -4.70 -19.71
N ILE A 140 -22.12 -4.54 -19.15
CA ILE A 140 -21.15 -3.52 -19.53
C ILE A 140 -19.92 -4.23 -20.09
N THR A 141 -19.53 -3.89 -21.30
CA THR A 141 -18.31 -4.42 -21.94
C THR A 141 -17.52 -3.28 -22.56
N VAL A 142 -16.29 -3.13 -22.11
CA VAL A 142 -15.29 -2.19 -22.65
C VAL A 142 -14.10 -3.00 -23.14
N GLN A 143 -13.72 -2.89 -24.41
CA GLN A 143 -12.68 -3.75 -25.02
C GLN A 143 -11.30 -3.08 -25.18
N GLY A 144 -11.20 -1.76 -24.98
CA GLY A 144 -9.96 -1.00 -25.21
C GLY A 144 -8.89 -1.21 -24.13
N ASP A 145 -7.70 -0.66 -24.39
CA ASP A 145 -6.53 -0.74 -23.49
C ASP A 145 -6.42 0.47 -22.55
N GLN A 146 -7.46 1.32 -22.52
CA GLN A 146 -7.46 2.53 -21.70
C GLN A 146 -7.89 2.22 -20.26
N ASN A 147 -7.45 3.05 -19.31
CA ASN A 147 -7.83 2.89 -17.90
C ASN A 147 -9.29 3.30 -17.71
N ASN A 148 -10.14 2.35 -17.33
CA ASN A 148 -11.59 2.57 -17.24
C ASN A 148 -12.04 2.71 -15.79
N LEU A 149 -12.92 3.67 -15.49
CA LEU A 149 -13.75 3.63 -14.29
C LEU A 149 -15.18 3.23 -14.69
N ILE A 150 -15.66 2.12 -14.15
CA ILE A 150 -17.04 1.65 -14.32
C ILE A 150 -17.76 1.74 -12.98
N ASP A 151 -18.89 2.43 -12.95
CA ASP A 151 -19.82 2.48 -11.83
C ASP A 151 -21.15 1.88 -12.26
N ALA A 152 -21.38 0.60 -11.93
CA ALA A 152 -22.54 -0.14 -12.44
C ALA A 152 -23.85 0.19 -11.70
N GLY A 153 -23.77 0.84 -10.53
CA GLY A 153 -24.93 1.18 -9.72
C GLY A 153 -25.55 -0.01 -8.99
N ASP A 154 -26.88 -0.02 -8.85
CA ASP A 154 -27.58 -1.12 -8.19
C ASP A 154 -27.99 -2.17 -9.23
N GLY A 155 -27.85 -3.46 -8.96
CA GLY A 155 -28.17 -4.46 -9.97
C GLY A 155 -27.41 -5.77 -9.76
N ASN A 156 -27.78 -6.79 -10.53
CA ASN A 156 -26.89 -7.94 -10.71
C ASN A 156 -26.14 -7.75 -12.02
N ASP A 157 -25.02 -7.06 -11.96
CA ASP A 157 -24.34 -6.57 -13.14
C ASP A 157 -23.33 -7.57 -13.68
N THR A 158 -23.14 -7.57 -15.00
CA THR A 158 -22.07 -8.28 -15.68
C THR A 158 -21.14 -7.27 -16.32
N ILE A 159 -19.92 -7.18 -15.80
CA ILE A 159 -18.95 -6.15 -16.15
C ILE A 159 -17.71 -6.82 -16.72
N VAL A 160 -17.31 -6.39 -17.92
CA VAL A 160 -16.07 -6.82 -18.57
C VAL A 160 -15.27 -5.59 -18.99
N THR A 161 -14.07 -5.44 -18.44
CA THR A 161 -13.10 -4.42 -18.91
C THR A 161 -12.06 -5.02 -19.83
N GLY A 162 -11.40 -4.16 -20.59
CA GLY A 162 -10.24 -4.51 -21.40
C GLY A 162 -8.97 -4.42 -20.57
N ASN A 163 -7.85 -4.12 -21.24
CA ASN A 163 -6.58 -3.91 -20.56
C ASN A 163 -6.50 -2.52 -19.93
N GLY A 164 -5.39 -2.23 -19.26
CA GLY A 164 -5.19 -0.99 -18.52
C GLY A 164 -5.52 -1.19 -17.04
N ASP A 165 -5.18 -0.19 -16.22
CA ASP A 165 -5.45 -0.19 -14.79
C ASP A 165 -6.90 0.27 -14.58
N ASN A 166 -7.82 -0.69 -14.48
CA ASN A 166 -9.25 -0.41 -14.41
C ASN A 166 -9.75 -0.32 -12.97
N VAL A 167 -10.83 0.42 -12.80
CA VAL A 167 -11.56 0.56 -11.54
C VAL A 167 -12.99 0.16 -11.81
N VAL A 168 -13.47 -0.88 -11.13
CA VAL A 168 -14.86 -1.35 -11.25
C VAL A 168 -15.54 -1.20 -9.89
N ILE A 169 -16.46 -0.24 -9.80
CA ILE A 169 -17.45 -0.14 -8.74
C ILE A 169 -18.65 -0.96 -9.19
N ALA A 170 -18.71 -2.21 -8.73
CA ALA A 170 -19.78 -3.12 -9.11
C ALA A 170 -21.13 -2.74 -8.46
N GLY A 171 -21.09 -1.92 -7.41
CA GLY A 171 -22.28 -1.47 -6.70
C GLY A 171 -23.01 -2.62 -6.01
N ALA A 172 -24.30 -2.44 -5.72
CA ALA A 172 -25.06 -3.36 -4.87
C ALA A 172 -25.79 -4.45 -5.65
N GLY A 173 -25.64 -5.70 -5.23
CA GLY A 173 -26.30 -6.87 -5.82
C GLY A 173 -25.28 -7.92 -6.20
N ASN A 174 -25.69 -9.00 -6.88
CA ASN A 174 -24.78 -10.11 -7.19
C ASN A 174 -24.10 -9.86 -8.53
N ASN A 175 -22.85 -9.46 -8.49
CA ASN A 175 -22.12 -8.99 -9.66
C ASN A 175 -21.19 -10.05 -10.23
N ASN A 176 -20.97 -9.99 -11.53
CA ASN A 176 -19.97 -10.78 -12.23
C ASN A 176 -18.99 -9.85 -12.94
N VAL A 177 -17.80 -9.72 -12.38
CA VAL A 177 -16.76 -8.80 -12.86
C VAL A 177 -15.62 -9.62 -13.46
N THR A 178 -15.20 -9.26 -14.67
CA THR A 178 -13.98 -9.75 -15.28
C THR A 178 -13.18 -8.57 -15.78
N THR A 179 -11.95 -8.40 -15.31
CA THR A 179 -11.03 -7.40 -15.82
C THR A 179 -9.95 -8.03 -16.70
N GLY A 180 -9.19 -7.19 -17.40
CA GLY A 180 -8.19 -7.61 -18.39
C GLY A 180 -6.78 -7.71 -17.81
N SER A 181 -5.78 -7.21 -18.54
CA SER A 181 -4.44 -7.05 -17.98
C SER A 181 -4.23 -5.64 -17.44
N GLY A 182 -3.48 -5.47 -16.36
CA GLY A 182 -3.24 -4.19 -15.71
C GLY A 182 -3.32 -4.35 -14.20
N ASN A 183 -3.14 -3.30 -13.42
CA ASN A 183 -3.38 -3.35 -11.99
C ASN A 183 -4.81 -2.85 -11.72
N ASP A 184 -5.75 -3.78 -11.65
CA ASP A 184 -7.16 -3.49 -11.54
C ASP A 184 -7.61 -3.36 -10.07
N THR A 185 -8.62 -2.52 -9.84
CA THR A 185 -9.30 -2.37 -8.55
C THR A 185 -10.79 -2.66 -8.70
N VAL A 186 -11.28 -3.69 -8.02
CA VAL A 186 -12.71 -4.05 -8.02
C VAL A 186 -13.29 -3.78 -6.64
N ILE A 187 -14.31 -2.92 -6.58
CA ILE A 187 -15.02 -2.53 -5.36
C ILE A 187 -16.38 -3.22 -5.34
N LEU A 188 -16.56 -4.10 -4.37
CA LEU A 188 -17.80 -4.82 -4.10
C LEU A 188 -18.48 -4.18 -2.89
N SER A 189 -19.62 -3.52 -3.13
CA SER A 189 -20.31 -2.75 -2.10
C SER A 189 -21.73 -3.22 -1.87
N GLY A 190 -22.28 -2.94 -0.69
CA GLY A 190 -23.66 -3.25 -0.34
C GLY A 190 -23.76 -4.37 0.70
N SER A 191 -24.88 -5.09 0.70
CA SER A 191 -25.10 -6.17 1.67
C SER A 191 -25.84 -7.35 1.05
N ASN A 192 -25.57 -8.56 1.57
CA ASN A 192 -26.23 -9.80 1.16
C ASN A 192 -26.07 -10.16 -0.34
N HIS A 193 -24.88 -9.95 -0.89
CA HIS A 193 -24.56 -10.31 -2.27
C HIS A 193 -23.57 -11.49 -2.36
N ALA A 194 -23.54 -12.07 -3.56
CA ALA A 194 -22.75 -13.20 -4.00
C ALA A 194 -22.04 -12.84 -5.30
N ASP A 195 -20.85 -12.24 -5.18
CA ASP A 195 -20.10 -11.78 -6.35
C ASP A 195 -19.17 -12.83 -6.91
N ILE A 196 -18.88 -12.70 -8.20
CA ILE A 196 -17.83 -13.42 -8.90
C ILE A 196 -16.90 -12.36 -9.50
N VAL A 197 -15.63 -12.41 -9.13
CA VAL A 197 -14.60 -11.51 -9.65
C VAL A 197 -13.47 -12.34 -10.22
N ASN A 198 -13.11 -12.04 -11.46
CA ASN A 198 -11.83 -12.42 -12.02
C ASN A 198 -11.05 -11.15 -12.32
N ALA A 199 -10.03 -10.85 -11.53
CA ALA A 199 -9.30 -9.60 -11.63
C ALA A 199 -8.19 -9.61 -12.72
N GLY A 200 -8.08 -10.72 -13.47
CA GLY A 200 -7.29 -10.74 -14.70
C GLY A 200 -5.80 -10.98 -14.48
N ASP A 201 -4.97 -10.37 -15.32
CA ASP A 201 -3.50 -10.49 -15.24
C ASP A 201 -2.95 -9.19 -14.65
N GLY A 202 -2.31 -9.21 -13.49
CA GLY A 202 -2.02 -7.94 -12.84
C GLY A 202 -1.44 -8.05 -11.46
N PHE A 203 -1.44 -6.90 -10.78
CA PHE A 203 -1.39 -6.82 -9.34
C PHE A 203 -2.68 -6.15 -8.88
N ASP A 204 -3.68 -6.98 -8.57
CA ASP A 204 -5.06 -6.55 -8.48
C ASP A 204 -5.57 -6.48 -7.05
N VAL A 205 -6.50 -5.56 -6.83
CA VAL A 205 -7.11 -5.31 -5.53
C VAL A 205 -8.61 -5.55 -5.60
N VAL A 206 -9.13 -6.40 -4.72
CA VAL A 206 -10.58 -6.50 -4.50
C VAL A 206 -10.95 -5.92 -3.14
N GLN A 207 -11.74 -4.85 -3.16
CA GLN A 207 -12.28 -4.22 -1.97
C GLN A 207 -13.64 -4.80 -1.60
N LEU A 208 -13.83 -5.04 -0.31
CA LEU A 208 -15.02 -5.60 0.32
C LEU A 208 -15.49 -4.69 1.46
N ASP A 209 -16.80 -4.60 1.66
CA ASP A 209 -17.38 -3.89 2.79
C ASP A 209 -17.29 -4.71 4.10
N GLY A 210 -17.11 -4.04 5.24
CA GLY A 210 -17.02 -4.66 6.56
C GLY A 210 -15.57 -4.95 6.99
N SER A 211 -15.42 -5.51 8.19
CA SER A 211 -14.09 -5.76 8.76
C SER A 211 -13.54 -7.11 8.30
N ARG A 212 -12.21 -7.26 8.25
CA ARG A 212 -11.56 -8.53 7.86
C ARG A 212 -12.07 -9.72 8.69
N ALA A 213 -12.33 -9.51 9.98
CA ALA A 213 -12.82 -10.52 10.92
C ALA A 213 -14.23 -11.07 10.59
N ASP A 214 -15.02 -10.36 9.77
CA ASP A 214 -16.35 -10.80 9.35
C ASP A 214 -16.30 -11.89 8.27
N TYR A 215 -15.11 -12.14 7.71
CA TYR A 215 -14.89 -13.01 6.57
C TYR A 215 -14.08 -14.25 6.95
N ASN A 216 -14.58 -15.40 6.51
CA ASN A 216 -13.76 -16.58 6.39
C ASN A 216 -13.15 -16.62 4.98
N ILE A 217 -11.82 -16.70 4.90
CA ILE A 217 -11.06 -16.76 3.66
C ILE A 217 -10.68 -18.22 3.43
N ALA A 218 -11.26 -18.83 2.40
CA ALA A 218 -10.88 -20.16 1.95
C ALA A 218 -10.28 -20.06 0.53
N GLY A 219 -8.95 -20.16 0.44
CA GLY A 219 -8.20 -20.04 -0.80
C GLY A 219 -7.81 -21.37 -1.44
N ASN A 220 -7.75 -21.41 -2.76
CA ASN A 220 -6.90 -22.30 -3.55
C ASN A 220 -5.99 -21.46 -4.46
N ASN A 221 -5.00 -22.07 -5.12
CA ASN A 221 -3.92 -21.40 -5.88
C ASN A 221 -4.24 -20.04 -6.51
N PHE A 222 -5.41 -19.84 -7.11
CA PHE A 222 -5.77 -18.56 -7.72
C PHE A 222 -7.18 -18.10 -7.37
N SER A 223 -7.80 -18.70 -6.35
CA SER A 223 -9.20 -18.42 -6.03
C SER A 223 -9.43 -18.34 -4.55
N VAL A 224 -10.09 -17.28 -4.12
CA VAL A 224 -10.60 -17.12 -2.77
C VAL A 224 -12.11 -17.26 -2.78
N ASN A 225 -12.63 -18.07 -1.86
CA ASN A 225 -14.04 -18.07 -1.49
C ASN A 225 -14.18 -17.37 -0.15
N LEU A 226 -14.93 -16.27 -0.15
CA LEU A 226 -15.31 -15.54 1.04
C LEU A 226 -16.70 -15.96 1.50
N THR A 227 -16.84 -16.23 2.80
CA THR A 227 -18.14 -16.43 3.44
C THR A 227 -18.23 -15.61 4.72
N GLY A 228 -19.38 -14.99 4.97
CA GLY A 228 -19.55 -14.14 6.14
C GLY A 228 -20.73 -13.20 5.97
N ASN A 229 -20.46 -11.89 6.12
CA ASN A 229 -21.41 -10.81 5.87
C ASN A 229 -21.96 -10.81 4.43
N GLN A 230 -21.09 -11.15 3.47
CA GLN A 230 -21.41 -11.41 2.06
C GLN A 230 -20.60 -12.63 1.58
N THR A 231 -20.85 -13.05 0.35
CA THR A 231 -20.07 -14.12 -0.30
C THR A 231 -19.43 -13.58 -1.57
N ALA A 232 -18.21 -14.02 -1.85
CA ALA A 232 -17.54 -13.69 -3.10
C ALA A 232 -16.64 -14.86 -3.54
N SER A 233 -16.62 -15.13 -4.84
CA SER A 233 -15.62 -15.98 -5.49
C SER A 233 -14.70 -15.08 -6.27
N ILE A 234 -13.47 -14.92 -5.78
CA ILE A 234 -12.48 -14.01 -6.35
C ILE A 234 -11.37 -14.85 -6.97
N THR A 235 -10.93 -14.52 -8.18
CA THR A 235 -9.78 -15.16 -8.82
C THR A 235 -8.79 -14.15 -9.35
N ASN A 236 -7.50 -14.53 -9.34
CA ASN A 236 -6.36 -13.72 -9.79
C ASN A 236 -6.31 -12.34 -9.13
N ALA A 237 -6.49 -12.29 -7.81
CA ALA A 237 -6.29 -11.06 -7.06
C ALA A 237 -5.12 -11.26 -6.08
N GLU A 238 -4.27 -10.26 -5.95
CA GLU A 238 -3.12 -10.27 -5.05
C GLU A 238 -3.47 -9.61 -3.71
N PHE A 239 -4.51 -8.78 -3.67
CA PHE A 239 -4.94 -8.10 -2.45
C PHE A 239 -6.45 -8.15 -2.23
N LEU A 240 -6.82 -8.37 -0.97
CA LEU A 240 -8.17 -8.14 -0.47
C LEU A 240 -8.13 -6.97 0.51
N THR A 241 -8.93 -5.95 0.26
CA THR A 241 -9.06 -4.83 1.20
C THR A 241 -10.45 -4.81 1.80
N PHE A 242 -10.52 -4.65 3.11
CA PHE A 242 -11.75 -4.66 3.91
C PHE A 242 -11.96 -3.26 4.47
N VAL A 243 -13.10 -2.64 4.14
CA VAL A 243 -13.42 -1.27 4.54
C VAL A 243 -14.64 -1.25 5.47
N ASN A 244 -14.44 -0.78 6.70
CA ASN A 244 -15.51 -0.61 7.69
C ASN A 244 -15.49 0.82 8.25
N GLY A 245 -16.22 1.72 7.58
CA GLY A 245 -16.17 3.15 7.86
C GLY A 245 -14.76 3.69 7.58
N ASP A 246 -14.09 4.23 8.60
CA ASP A 246 -12.74 4.78 8.47
C ASP A 246 -11.64 3.70 8.63
N GLN A 247 -11.99 2.47 9.00
CA GLN A 247 -11.03 1.37 9.15
C GLN A 247 -10.81 0.67 7.80
N VAL A 248 -9.53 0.53 7.43
CA VAL A 248 -9.09 -0.19 6.24
C VAL A 248 -8.10 -1.26 6.68
N GLU A 249 -8.39 -2.51 6.36
CA GLU A 249 -7.49 -3.64 6.58
C GLU A 249 -7.21 -4.31 5.24
N THR A 250 -5.94 -4.55 4.92
CA THR A 250 -5.54 -5.17 3.65
C THR A 250 -4.85 -6.49 3.92
N VAL A 251 -5.20 -7.51 3.14
CA VAL A 251 -4.62 -8.84 3.16
C VAL A 251 -3.96 -9.10 1.82
N ALA A 252 -2.68 -9.45 1.84
CA ALA A 252 -1.99 -9.94 0.66
C ALA A 252 -2.25 -11.44 0.46
N LEU A 253 -2.49 -11.82 -0.78
CA LEU A 253 -2.68 -13.19 -1.23
C LEU A 253 -1.38 -13.65 -1.91
N ALA A 254 -0.85 -14.79 -1.46
CA ALA A 254 0.37 -15.37 -1.98
C ALA A 254 0.12 -16.78 -2.53
N ASP A 255 0.66 -17.10 -3.69
CA ASP A 255 0.48 -18.39 -4.37
C ASP A 255 1.42 -19.47 -3.82
N SER A 256 2.43 -19.06 -3.06
CA SER A 256 3.39 -19.96 -2.45
C SER A 256 3.86 -19.47 -1.09
N GLU A 257 4.38 -20.40 -0.27
CA GLU A 257 5.02 -20.03 1.00
C GLU A 257 6.25 -19.13 0.80
N ALA A 258 6.91 -19.21 -0.36
CA ALA A 258 8.06 -18.38 -0.67
C ALA A 258 7.63 -16.91 -0.87
N GLU A 259 6.58 -16.67 -1.65
CA GLU A 259 5.98 -15.35 -1.79
C GLU A 259 5.48 -14.84 -0.45
N ALA A 260 4.74 -15.66 0.28
CA ALA A 260 4.21 -15.30 1.59
C ALA A 260 5.32 -14.90 2.58
N THR A 261 6.42 -15.65 2.60
CA THR A 261 7.59 -15.33 3.43
C THR A 261 8.20 -13.99 2.99
N ALA A 262 8.36 -13.76 1.67
CA ALA A 262 8.89 -12.49 1.17
C ALA A 262 8.00 -11.29 1.54
N LEU A 263 6.68 -11.44 1.49
CA LEU A 263 5.74 -10.40 1.91
C LEU A 263 5.77 -10.17 3.43
N ARG A 264 5.85 -11.24 4.23
CA ARG A 264 5.98 -11.14 5.70
C ARG A 264 7.29 -10.47 6.16
N LEU A 265 8.31 -10.37 5.30
CA LEU A 265 9.54 -9.61 5.62
C LEU A 265 9.25 -8.11 5.84
N TYR A 266 8.20 -7.54 5.23
CA TYR A 266 7.79 -6.16 5.52
C TYR A 266 7.46 -5.98 7.00
N GLN A 267 6.49 -6.74 7.51
CA GLN A 267 6.13 -6.66 8.92
C GLN A 267 7.27 -7.15 9.81
N GLY A 268 7.93 -8.24 9.44
CA GLY A 268 8.99 -8.85 10.25
C GLY A 268 10.27 -8.01 10.38
N ILE A 269 10.72 -7.30 9.33
CA ILE A 269 11.96 -6.51 9.38
C ILE A 269 11.67 -5.01 9.53
N LEU A 270 10.63 -4.50 8.86
CA LEU A 270 10.33 -3.06 8.82
C LEU A 270 9.21 -2.65 9.80
N GLY A 271 8.45 -3.62 10.34
CA GLY A 271 7.40 -3.35 11.32
C GLY A 271 6.15 -2.68 10.73
N ARG A 272 5.94 -2.82 9.41
CA ARG A 272 4.75 -2.31 8.72
C ARG A 272 4.21 -3.31 7.72
N ASP A 273 2.96 -3.09 7.32
CA ASP A 273 2.32 -3.86 6.25
C ASP A 273 2.97 -3.61 4.89
N VAL A 274 2.87 -4.63 4.05
CA VAL A 274 3.34 -4.57 2.66
C VAL A 274 2.41 -3.68 1.83
N ASP A 275 3.00 -2.78 1.05
CA ASP A 275 2.30 -1.99 0.03
C ASP A 275 2.28 -2.71 -1.33
N GLN A 276 1.39 -2.29 -2.23
CA GLN A 276 1.16 -2.96 -3.52
C GLN A 276 2.41 -3.00 -4.40
N ASP A 277 3.11 -1.87 -4.55
CA ASP A 277 4.34 -1.76 -5.33
C ASP A 277 5.45 -2.66 -4.76
N GLY A 278 5.57 -2.64 -3.44
CA GLY A 278 6.49 -3.43 -2.68
C GLY A 278 6.24 -4.94 -2.79
N ALA A 279 4.97 -5.36 -2.71
CA ALA A 279 4.58 -6.75 -2.94
C ALA A 279 4.93 -7.17 -4.35
N LYS A 280 4.53 -6.36 -5.35
CA LYS A 280 4.83 -6.61 -6.76
C LYS A 280 6.31 -6.85 -7.00
N PHE A 281 7.15 -5.95 -6.50
CA PHE A 281 8.59 -6.04 -6.67
C PHE A 281 9.17 -7.35 -6.13
N PHE A 282 8.80 -7.76 -4.92
CA PHE A 282 9.38 -8.95 -4.30
C PHE A 282 8.75 -10.27 -4.78
N VAL A 283 7.45 -10.29 -5.06
CA VAL A 283 6.80 -11.45 -5.69
C VAL A 283 7.38 -11.71 -7.07
N ASP A 284 7.59 -10.66 -7.89
CA ASP A 284 8.25 -10.78 -9.19
C ASP A 284 9.67 -11.36 -9.05
N GLN A 285 10.42 -11.00 -8.00
CA GLN A 285 11.74 -11.57 -7.72
C GLN A 285 11.67 -13.05 -7.32
N VAL A 286 10.72 -13.45 -6.47
CA VAL A 286 10.50 -14.84 -6.08
C VAL A 286 10.17 -15.68 -7.32
N ASN A 287 9.27 -15.19 -8.17
CA ASN A 287 8.86 -15.86 -9.40
C ASN A 287 9.98 -15.96 -10.45
N GLN A 288 10.95 -15.06 -10.41
CA GLN A 288 12.19 -15.14 -11.21
C GLN A 288 13.26 -16.05 -10.59
N GLY A 289 13.00 -16.65 -9.42
CA GLY A 289 13.90 -17.60 -8.75
C GLY A 289 14.97 -16.94 -7.87
N THR A 290 14.78 -15.68 -7.47
CA THR A 290 15.64 -15.02 -6.48
C THR A 290 15.52 -15.74 -5.14
N SER A 291 16.64 -15.94 -4.44
CA SER A 291 16.60 -16.63 -3.15
C SER A 291 15.99 -15.74 -2.06
N LEU A 292 15.26 -16.34 -1.12
CA LEU A 292 14.73 -15.60 0.03
C LEU A 292 15.83 -14.94 0.85
N THR A 293 17.02 -15.55 0.94
CA THR A 293 18.19 -14.95 1.61
C THR A 293 18.62 -13.67 0.92
N ASP A 294 18.64 -13.62 -0.42
CA ASP A 294 18.97 -12.40 -1.17
C ASP A 294 17.88 -11.32 -0.99
N ILE A 295 16.61 -11.73 -0.93
CA ILE A 295 15.48 -10.81 -0.65
C ILE A 295 15.60 -10.24 0.77
N ALA A 296 15.78 -11.06 1.79
CA ALA A 296 15.97 -10.60 3.17
C ALA A 296 17.18 -9.67 3.31
N ASN A 297 18.27 -9.93 2.57
CA ASN A 297 19.39 -9.00 2.49
C ASN A 297 19.00 -7.66 1.85
N GLN A 298 18.10 -7.62 0.86
CA GLN A 298 17.62 -6.35 0.31
C GLN A 298 16.87 -5.52 1.36
N PHE A 299 16.02 -6.15 2.19
CA PHE A 299 15.37 -5.47 3.31
C PHE A 299 16.37 -4.93 4.33
N LEU A 300 17.32 -5.75 4.78
CA LEU A 300 18.33 -5.37 5.77
C LEU A 300 19.30 -4.30 5.27
N ASN A 301 19.50 -4.18 3.95
CA ASN A 301 20.32 -3.15 3.34
C ASN A 301 19.50 -1.98 2.77
N SER A 302 18.19 -1.95 3.00
CA SER A 302 17.31 -0.88 2.53
C SER A 302 17.57 0.41 3.31
N SER A 303 17.31 1.55 2.66
CA SER A 303 17.33 2.86 3.33
C SER A 303 16.31 2.95 4.45
N GLU A 304 15.21 2.19 4.36
CA GLU A 304 14.15 2.16 5.36
C GLU A 304 14.63 1.49 6.64
N PHE A 305 15.18 0.27 6.54
CA PHE A 305 15.76 -0.43 7.68
C PHE A 305 16.94 0.35 8.28
N ALA A 306 17.86 0.83 7.43
CA ALA A 306 18.98 1.64 7.88
C ALA A 306 18.52 2.93 8.57
N GLY A 307 17.47 3.59 8.06
CA GLY A 307 16.89 4.80 8.65
C GLY A 307 16.38 4.56 10.07
N ALA A 308 15.53 3.55 10.25
CA ALA A 308 14.97 3.18 11.54
C ALA A 308 16.06 2.74 12.55
N ALA A 309 16.99 1.88 12.13
CA ALA A 309 18.10 1.42 12.97
C ALA A 309 19.05 2.58 13.35
N ASN A 310 19.37 3.45 12.39
CA ASN A 310 20.24 4.60 12.64
C ASN A 310 19.58 5.61 13.57
N GLU A 311 18.28 5.87 13.44
CA GLU A 311 17.55 6.78 14.32
C GLU A 311 17.62 6.34 15.79
N ALA A 312 17.37 5.05 16.06
CA ALA A 312 17.50 4.49 17.40
C ALA A 312 18.92 4.65 17.95
N ASN A 313 19.93 4.21 17.19
CA ASN A 313 21.34 4.30 17.58
C ASN A 313 21.80 5.76 17.81
N ILE A 314 21.38 6.70 16.97
CA ILE A 314 21.71 8.12 17.11
C ILE A 314 21.07 8.67 18.39
N ASN A 315 19.80 8.35 18.66
CA ASN A 315 19.14 8.77 19.90
C ASN A 315 19.84 8.21 21.15
N GLU A 316 20.33 6.98 21.12
CA GLU A 316 21.15 6.42 22.21
C GLU A 316 22.46 7.19 22.40
N LEU A 317 23.15 7.55 21.32
CA LEU A 317 24.37 8.36 21.40
C LEU A 317 24.10 9.75 21.98
N TYR A 318 23.02 10.42 21.56
CA TYR A 318 22.62 11.71 22.12
C TYR A 318 22.24 11.59 23.60
N ALA A 319 21.50 10.54 23.99
CA ALA A 319 21.15 10.30 25.39
C ALA A 319 22.41 10.07 26.24
N SER A 320 23.37 9.31 25.73
CA SER A 320 24.62 9.00 26.41
C SER A 320 25.53 10.22 26.57
N LEU A 321 25.68 11.01 25.50
CA LEU A 321 26.73 12.03 25.39
C LEU A 321 26.21 13.43 25.73
N LEU A 322 24.93 13.69 25.49
CA LEU A 322 24.28 15.00 25.65
C LEU A 322 23.12 14.96 26.64
N GLY A 323 22.62 13.78 27.03
CA GLY A 323 21.52 13.60 27.99
C GLY A 323 20.15 14.05 27.50
N ARG A 324 19.94 14.00 26.19
CA ARG A 324 18.68 14.29 25.50
C ARG A 324 18.56 13.40 24.27
N THR A 325 17.39 13.35 23.64
CA THR A 325 17.26 12.76 22.30
C THR A 325 17.82 13.71 21.23
N ALA A 326 18.10 13.17 20.05
CA ALA A 326 18.44 14.00 18.90
C ALA A 326 17.23 14.88 18.53
N ASP A 327 17.52 16.12 18.14
CA ASP A 327 16.56 16.94 17.41
C ASP A 327 16.61 16.58 15.92
N GLU A 328 15.68 17.12 15.13
CA GLU A 328 15.54 16.78 13.70
C GLU A 328 16.83 17.06 12.92
N ASP A 329 17.43 18.24 13.12
CA ASP A 329 18.69 18.64 12.46
C ASP A 329 19.86 17.74 12.88
N GLY A 330 19.95 17.44 14.18
CA GLY A 330 20.99 16.58 14.74
C GLY A 330 20.86 15.13 14.28
N ALA A 331 19.65 14.60 14.19
CA ALA A 331 19.37 13.27 13.66
C ALA A 331 19.75 13.19 12.18
N ALA A 332 19.27 14.15 11.37
CA ALA A 332 19.55 14.21 9.93
C ALA A 332 21.05 14.26 9.63
N LEU A 333 21.81 15.06 10.39
CA LEU A 333 23.26 15.18 10.22
C LEU A 333 23.99 13.84 10.42
N PHE A 334 23.65 13.09 11.46
CA PHE A 334 24.31 11.81 11.72
C PHE A 334 23.76 10.68 10.86
N GLN A 335 22.50 10.73 10.43
CA GLN A 335 21.97 9.83 9.41
C GLN A 335 22.73 9.99 8.09
N GLU A 336 22.97 11.22 7.63
CA GLU A 336 23.78 11.49 6.44
C GLU A 336 25.23 11.03 6.61
N PHE A 337 25.82 11.24 7.80
CA PHE A 337 27.17 10.77 8.10
C PHE A 337 27.30 9.24 7.99
N LEU A 338 26.34 8.50 8.56
CA LEU A 338 26.31 7.03 8.50
C LEU A 338 26.05 6.54 7.07
N ALA A 339 25.14 7.19 6.33
CA ALA A 339 24.87 6.89 4.92
C ALA A 339 26.11 7.05 4.02
N ASN A 340 27.02 7.97 4.38
CA ASN A 340 28.29 8.18 3.68
C ASN A 340 29.42 7.25 4.16
N GLY A 341 29.11 6.19 4.91
CA GLY A 341 30.07 5.19 5.39
C GLY A 341 30.77 5.55 6.70
N GLY A 342 30.30 6.58 7.42
CA GLY A 342 30.72 6.85 8.78
C GLY A 342 30.32 5.72 9.73
N SER A 343 31.08 5.52 10.81
CA SER A 343 30.74 4.53 11.85
C SER A 343 30.05 5.19 13.04
N LEU A 344 29.22 4.44 13.78
CA LEU A 344 28.64 4.92 15.04
C LEU A 344 29.71 5.34 16.06
N ALA A 345 30.86 4.66 16.06
CA ALA A 345 31.99 5.01 16.93
C ALA A 345 32.61 6.36 16.54
N ASP A 346 32.68 6.69 15.25
CA ASP A 346 33.11 8.01 14.78
C ASP A 346 32.06 9.08 15.06
N ALA A 347 30.77 8.76 14.90
CA ALA A 347 29.68 9.66 15.27
C ALA A 347 29.74 10.01 16.77
N ALA A 348 29.93 9.01 17.63
CA ALA A 348 30.09 9.20 19.07
C ALA A 348 31.29 10.10 19.42
N ALA A 349 32.42 9.94 18.71
CA ALA A 349 33.59 10.80 18.86
C ALA A 349 33.29 12.26 18.47
N LEU A 350 32.57 12.47 17.36
CA LEU A 350 32.16 13.80 16.88
C LEU A 350 31.20 14.48 17.85
N ILE A 351 30.19 13.76 18.34
CA ILE A 351 29.24 14.28 19.35
C ILE A 351 29.99 14.66 20.64
N SER A 352 30.95 13.83 21.07
CA SER A 352 31.73 14.05 22.31
C SER A 352 32.60 15.31 22.29
N VAL A 353 32.93 15.86 21.11
CA VAL A 353 33.69 17.12 20.96
C VAL A 353 32.82 18.32 20.64
N SER A 354 31.49 18.14 20.51
CA SER A 354 30.57 19.25 20.26
C SER A 354 30.60 20.31 21.37
N GLU A 355 30.22 21.54 21.02
CA GLU A 355 30.11 22.62 22.00
C GLU A 355 29.15 22.26 23.15
N GLU A 356 28.05 21.57 22.83
CA GLU A 356 27.08 21.09 23.81
C GLU A 356 27.69 20.08 24.79
N ALA A 357 28.42 19.07 24.28
CA ALA A 357 29.11 18.09 25.13
C ALA A 357 30.17 18.74 26.03
N GLN A 358 30.89 19.74 25.51
CA GLN A 358 31.88 20.51 26.29
C GLN A 358 31.22 21.34 27.40
N ASN A 359 30.01 21.87 27.14
CA ASN A 359 29.26 22.68 28.11
C ASN A 359 28.52 21.86 29.17
N ARG A 360 28.36 20.53 28.98
CA ARG A 360 27.65 19.64 29.89
C ARG A 360 28.35 19.44 31.26
N ASP A 361 29.63 19.81 31.38
CA ASP A 361 30.46 19.76 32.62
C ASP A 361 30.28 18.50 33.49
N GLN A 362 30.06 17.35 32.84
CA GLN A 362 29.82 16.08 33.52
C GLN A 362 31.09 15.56 34.18
N SER A 363 30.99 14.79 35.27
CA SER A 363 32.17 14.09 35.83
C SER A 363 32.66 12.97 34.90
N ASN A 364 33.94 12.61 34.94
CA ASN A 364 34.46 11.48 34.16
C ASN A 364 33.77 10.15 34.51
N GLY A 365 33.38 9.97 35.77
CA GLY A 365 32.68 8.77 36.21
C GLY A 365 31.29 8.68 35.61
N ASP A 366 30.53 9.78 35.60
CA ASP A 366 29.16 9.77 35.05
C ASP A 366 29.18 9.65 33.53
N PHE A 367 30.14 10.29 32.84
CA PHE A 367 30.34 10.13 31.40
C PHE A 367 30.53 8.67 30.99
N VAL A 368 31.39 7.93 31.73
CA VAL A 368 31.61 6.51 31.45
C VAL A 368 30.35 5.69 31.79
N ARG A 369 29.67 5.98 32.90
CA ARG A 369 28.43 5.26 33.27
C ARG A 369 27.33 5.45 32.22
N ASP A 370 27.12 6.67 31.73
CA ASP A 370 26.10 6.94 30.71
C ASP A 370 26.38 6.15 29.43
N LEU A 371 27.64 6.02 29.01
CA LEU A 371 28.04 5.17 27.89
C LEU A 371 27.76 3.69 28.17
N TYR A 372 28.10 3.17 29.34
CA TYR A 372 27.80 1.78 29.68
C TYR A 372 26.29 1.50 29.67
N THR A 373 25.49 2.35 30.33
CA THR A 373 24.06 2.13 30.45
C THR A 373 23.34 2.22 29.12
N ASN A 374 23.62 3.24 28.31
CA ASN A 374 22.88 3.49 27.08
C ASN A 374 23.47 2.74 25.87
N VAL A 375 24.80 2.63 25.76
CA VAL A 375 25.46 1.96 24.61
C VAL A 375 25.69 0.48 24.83
N LEU A 376 25.91 0.03 26.07
CA LEU A 376 26.14 -1.39 26.39
C LEU A 376 24.94 -2.05 27.08
N GLY A 377 23.91 -1.27 27.43
CA GLY A 377 22.67 -1.80 28.04
C GLY A 377 22.84 -2.29 29.47
N ARG A 378 23.93 -1.95 30.16
CA ARG A 378 24.20 -2.41 31.53
C ARG A 378 24.96 -1.39 32.37
N ASP A 379 24.94 -1.60 33.68
CA ASP A 379 25.77 -0.81 34.59
C ASP A 379 27.27 -1.14 34.42
N ALA A 380 28.10 -0.11 34.53
CA ALA A 380 29.54 -0.25 34.57
C ALA A 380 29.97 -0.99 35.85
N ASP A 381 30.71 -2.08 35.69
CA ASP A 381 31.40 -2.72 36.81
C ASP A 381 32.58 -1.86 37.30
N GLU A 382 33.05 -2.15 38.51
CA GLU A 382 34.07 -1.34 39.18
C GLU A 382 35.40 -1.31 38.40
N ASP A 383 35.80 -2.42 37.78
CA ASP A 383 37.05 -2.53 37.04
C ASP A 383 36.99 -1.79 35.70
N GLY A 384 35.90 -1.96 34.95
CA GLY A 384 35.64 -1.27 33.69
C GLY A 384 35.55 0.24 33.87
N LEU A 385 34.80 0.69 34.88
CA LEU A 385 34.70 2.11 35.24
C LEU A 385 36.07 2.69 35.61
N ASN A 386 36.82 2.02 36.49
CA ASN A 386 38.14 2.48 36.92
C ASN A 386 39.14 2.57 35.76
N THR A 387 39.06 1.65 34.79
CA THR A 387 39.93 1.62 33.61
C THR A 387 39.75 2.89 32.77
N TYR A 388 38.52 3.19 32.36
CA TYR A 388 38.26 4.36 31.51
C TYR A 388 38.40 5.69 32.26
N VAL A 389 37.98 5.76 33.52
CA VAL A 389 38.15 6.98 34.34
C VAL A 389 39.63 7.28 34.56
N SER A 390 40.46 6.25 34.82
CA SER A 390 41.91 6.42 34.93
C SER A 390 42.54 6.86 33.60
N ALA A 391 42.08 6.33 32.47
CA ALA A 391 42.54 6.76 31.15
C ALA A 391 42.23 8.26 30.91
N LEU A 392 41.03 8.71 31.25
CA LEU A 392 40.64 10.12 31.16
C LEU A 392 41.51 11.02 32.05
N PHE A 393 41.83 10.59 33.29
CA PHE A 393 42.75 11.34 34.16
C PHE A 393 44.18 11.39 33.63
N ASN A 394 44.61 10.38 32.87
CA ASN A 394 45.93 10.30 32.26
C ASN A 394 45.99 10.96 30.86
N GLY A 395 44.92 11.65 30.44
CA GLY A 395 44.93 12.50 29.25
C GLY A 395 44.29 11.90 27.99
N THR A 396 43.70 10.70 28.06
CA THR A 396 42.85 10.19 26.98
C THR A 396 41.63 11.11 26.82
N SER A 397 41.25 11.42 25.58
CA SER A 397 40.09 12.29 25.34
C SER A 397 38.76 11.55 25.54
N ARG A 398 37.68 12.30 25.83
CA ARG A 398 36.32 11.73 25.86
C ARG A 398 35.91 11.15 24.52
N ALA A 399 36.32 11.78 23.42
CA ALA A 399 36.06 11.30 22.07
C ALA A 399 36.68 9.93 21.84
N ASP A 400 37.93 9.72 22.28
CA ASP A 400 38.59 8.42 22.18
C ASP A 400 37.89 7.36 23.05
N VAL A 401 37.50 7.71 24.29
CA VAL A 401 36.76 6.78 25.16
C VAL A 401 35.40 6.41 24.59
N ALA A 402 34.63 7.38 24.10
CA ALA A 402 33.34 7.13 23.44
C ALA A 402 33.51 6.23 22.22
N LYS A 403 34.52 6.51 21.38
CA LYS A 403 34.86 5.68 20.23
C LYS A 403 35.23 4.25 20.63
N PHE A 404 36.00 4.06 21.70
CA PHE A 404 36.37 2.73 22.18
C PHE A 404 35.17 1.93 22.70
N ILE A 405 34.28 2.56 23.46
CA ILE A 405 33.11 1.87 24.04
C ILE A 405 32.08 1.55 22.95
N VAL A 406 31.73 2.52 22.09
CA VAL A 406 30.75 2.34 21.01
C VAL A 406 31.26 1.37 19.94
N GLY A 407 32.57 1.35 19.69
CA GLY A 407 33.19 0.40 18.75
C GLY A 407 33.58 -0.94 19.37
N SER A 408 33.14 -1.25 20.59
CA SER A 408 33.51 -2.48 21.28
C SER A 408 32.72 -3.70 20.78
N GLU A 409 33.28 -4.89 20.99
CA GLU A 409 32.60 -6.16 20.73
C GLU A 409 31.31 -6.29 21.56
N GLU A 410 31.30 -5.72 22.76
CA GLU A 410 30.14 -5.71 23.65
C GLU A 410 28.99 -4.85 23.09
N ALA A 411 29.29 -3.68 22.52
CA ALA A 411 28.29 -2.86 21.84
C ALA A 411 27.71 -3.59 20.61
N ALA A 412 28.55 -4.32 19.87
CA ALA A 412 28.10 -5.15 18.75
C ALA A 412 27.20 -6.30 19.21
N GLN A 413 27.47 -6.91 20.36
CA GLN A 413 26.62 -7.94 20.98
C GLN A 413 25.27 -7.37 21.42
N LYS A 414 25.23 -6.17 22.03
CA LYS A 414 23.97 -5.48 22.34
C LYS A 414 23.15 -5.24 21.08
N SER A 415 23.76 -4.65 20.04
CA SER A 415 23.08 -4.38 18.77
C SER A 415 22.52 -5.66 18.13
N THR A 416 23.25 -6.76 18.23
CA THR A 416 22.79 -8.08 17.79
C THR A 416 21.58 -8.56 18.61
N SER A 417 21.62 -8.40 19.93
CA SER A 417 20.50 -8.74 20.81
C SER A 417 19.26 -7.90 20.47
N GLU A 418 19.42 -6.61 20.20
CA GLU A 418 18.33 -5.70 19.86
C GLU A 418 17.72 -6.01 18.50
N PHE A 419 18.55 -6.40 17.53
CA PHE A 419 18.07 -6.90 16.25
C PHE A 419 17.18 -8.14 16.43
N ILE A 420 17.60 -9.11 17.26
CA ILE A 420 16.79 -10.31 17.56
C ILE A 420 15.50 -9.92 18.28
N ASP A 421 15.56 -9.02 19.27
CA ASP A 421 14.37 -8.52 19.97
C ASP A 421 13.38 -7.85 19.03
N ALA A 422 13.87 -7.02 18.10
CA ALA A 422 13.04 -6.36 17.10
C ALA A 422 12.31 -7.39 16.24
N LEU A 423 13.02 -8.39 15.69
CA LEU A 423 12.43 -9.46 14.89
C LEU A 423 11.37 -10.26 15.67
N TYR A 424 11.63 -10.60 16.93
CA TYR A 424 10.66 -11.30 17.76
C TYR A 424 9.41 -10.44 18.01
N GLY A 425 9.60 -9.15 18.29
CA GLY A 425 8.51 -8.22 18.55
C GLY A 425 7.63 -8.01 17.32
N SER A 426 8.24 -7.75 16.17
CA SER A 426 7.53 -7.45 14.92
C SER A 426 6.97 -8.68 14.22
N ALA A 427 7.71 -9.80 14.22
CA ALA A 427 7.31 -11.00 13.49
C ALA A 427 6.48 -11.97 14.32
N LEU A 428 6.68 -12.04 15.64
CA LEU A 428 6.00 -13.00 16.53
C LEU A 428 5.09 -12.34 17.57
N GLY A 429 5.09 -11.00 17.67
CA GLY A 429 4.24 -10.26 18.61
C GLY A 429 4.66 -10.41 20.08
N ARG A 430 5.89 -10.86 20.35
CA ARG A 430 6.40 -11.07 21.72
C ARG A 430 7.89 -10.81 21.82
N GLY A 431 8.40 -10.58 23.03
CA GLY A 431 9.84 -10.50 23.26
C GLY A 431 10.54 -11.86 23.13
N ALA A 432 11.81 -11.84 22.73
CA ALA A 432 12.66 -13.03 22.74
C ALA A 432 12.96 -13.46 24.19
N ASP A 433 12.80 -14.76 24.48
CA ASP A 433 13.26 -15.32 25.74
C ASP A 433 14.79 -15.52 25.75
N GLU A 434 15.37 -15.65 26.94
CA GLU A 434 16.82 -15.79 27.12
C GLU A 434 17.44 -16.95 26.32
N ALA A 435 16.71 -18.06 26.20
CA ALA A 435 17.19 -19.23 25.45
C ALA A 435 17.17 -18.96 23.94
N GLY A 436 16.11 -18.34 23.43
CA GLY A 436 15.99 -17.90 22.05
C GLY A 436 17.08 -16.90 21.66
N LYS A 437 17.31 -15.87 22.49
CA LYS A 437 18.41 -14.91 22.26
C LYS A 437 19.76 -15.60 22.21
N THR A 438 20.07 -16.42 23.21
CA THR A 438 21.33 -17.16 23.26
C THR A 438 21.52 -18.02 22.02
N PHE A 439 20.49 -18.74 21.60
CA PHE A 439 20.54 -19.58 20.41
C PHE A 439 20.87 -18.77 19.14
N TRP A 440 20.16 -17.67 18.88
CA TRP A 440 20.37 -16.87 17.67
C TRP A 440 21.73 -16.14 17.68
N THR A 441 22.16 -15.62 18.83
CA THR A 441 23.50 -15.04 18.98
C THR A 441 24.58 -16.06 18.68
N GLU A 442 24.48 -17.29 19.20
CA GLU A 442 25.41 -18.37 18.87
C GLU A 442 25.40 -18.72 17.37
N GLN A 443 24.23 -18.69 16.70
CA GLN A 443 24.18 -18.93 15.26
C GLN A 443 24.94 -17.85 14.46
N LEU A 444 24.76 -16.58 14.83
CA LEU A 444 25.46 -15.45 14.21
C LEU A 444 26.98 -15.53 14.44
N GLU A 445 27.41 -15.89 15.66
CA GLU A 445 28.82 -16.12 15.99
C GLU A 445 29.43 -17.29 15.18
N ASN A 446 28.62 -18.30 14.86
CA ASN A 446 29.01 -19.42 14.01
C ASN A 446 28.96 -19.11 12.49
N GLY A 447 28.66 -17.86 12.11
CA GLY A 447 28.72 -17.38 10.74
C GLY A 447 27.40 -17.47 9.96
N LEU A 448 26.27 -17.73 10.63
CA LEU A 448 24.96 -17.54 10.04
C LEU A 448 24.73 -16.04 9.77
N SER A 449 24.07 -15.69 8.67
CA SER A 449 23.80 -14.28 8.37
C SER A 449 22.57 -13.74 9.13
N GLN A 450 22.48 -12.42 9.32
CA GLN A 450 21.26 -11.79 9.85
C GLN A 450 20.04 -12.04 8.95
N ALA A 451 20.23 -12.14 7.64
CA ALA A 451 19.17 -12.51 6.69
C ALA A 451 18.64 -13.91 6.96
N ASP A 452 19.51 -14.89 7.20
CA ASP A 452 19.09 -16.26 7.51
C ASP A 452 18.37 -16.36 8.87
N VAL A 453 18.79 -15.55 9.87
CA VAL A 453 18.08 -15.44 11.16
C VAL A 453 16.69 -14.85 10.95
N ALA A 454 16.58 -13.73 10.22
CA ALA A 454 15.31 -13.09 9.93
C ALA A 454 14.35 -14.06 9.21
N LEU A 455 14.83 -14.77 8.18
CA LEU A 455 14.04 -15.78 7.48
C LEU A 455 13.61 -16.95 8.35
N SER A 456 14.48 -17.41 9.25
CA SER A 456 14.15 -18.53 10.13
C SER A 456 13.05 -18.16 11.13
N ILE A 457 13.03 -16.90 11.60
CA ILE A 457 12.01 -16.39 12.51
C ILE A 457 10.71 -16.09 11.74
N ILE A 458 10.79 -15.33 10.64
CA ILE A 458 9.64 -14.83 9.87
C ILE A 458 8.96 -15.94 9.07
N GLY A 459 9.71 -16.95 8.62
CA GLY A 459 9.17 -18.15 7.98
C GLY A 459 8.65 -19.21 8.95
N SER A 460 8.60 -18.92 10.25
CA SER A 460 8.10 -19.87 11.25
C SER A 460 6.55 -19.92 11.25
N PRO A 461 5.94 -21.05 11.67
CA PRO A 461 4.50 -21.12 11.86
C PRO A 461 3.96 -20.07 12.84
N GLU A 462 4.75 -19.70 13.85
CA GLU A 462 4.37 -18.67 14.82
C GLU A 462 4.29 -17.28 14.17
N ALA A 463 5.21 -16.96 13.26
CA ALA A 463 5.15 -15.72 12.50
C ALA A 463 3.98 -15.72 11.51
N ALA A 464 3.67 -16.85 10.88
CA ALA A 464 2.51 -16.97 10.01
C ALA A 464 1.18 -16.78 10.76
N ASP A 465 1.09 -17.22 12.01
CA ASP A 465 -0.08 -17.01 12.87
C ASP A 465 -0.19 -15.54 13.37
N HIS A 466 0.94 -14.84 13.53
CA HIS A 466 0.96 -13.45 14.00
C HIS A 466 0.77 -12.43 12.86
N ILE A 467 1.45 -12.63 11.73
CA ILE A 467 1.36 -11.81 10.51
C ILE A 467 0.27 -12.43 9.61
N ASP A 468 -0.98 -12.32 10.08
CA ASP A 468 -2.15 -12.96 9.48
C ASP A 468 -2.74 -12.17 8.29
N ASN A 469 -2.17 -11.00 8.00
CA ASN A 469 -2.47 -10.20 6.81
C ASN A 469 -1.74 -10.68 5.55
N VAL A 470 -1.06 -11.82 5.59
CA VAL A 470 -0.53 -12.53 4.42
C VAL A 470 -1.08 -13.96 4.40
N VAL A 471 -1.93 -14.25 3.42
CA VAL A 471 -2.64 -15.53 3.27
C VAL A 471 -2.07 -16.32 2.10
N VAL A 472 -1.69 -17.58 2.37
CA VAL A 472 -1.20 -18.51 1.35
C VAL A 472 -2.36 -19.26 0.71
N LEU A 473 -2.47 -19.13 -0.61
CA LEU A 473 -3.42 -19.83 -1.45
C LEU A 473 -2.93 -21.28 -1.67
N HIS A 474 -3.61 -22.25 -1.07
CA HIS A 474 -3.19 -23.66 -1.13
C HIS A 474 -3.87 -24.40 -2.27
N GLY A 475 -3.12 -24.89 -3.25
CA GLY A 475 -3.63 -25.81 -4.25
C GLY A 475 -4.10 -27.11 -3.59
N GLN A 476 -5.27 -27.62 -3.98
CA GLN A 476 -5.59 -29.01 -3.68
C GLN A 476 -4.56 -29.89 -4.40
N VAL A 477 -3.67 -30.49 -3.61
CA VAL A 477 -2.64 -31.45 -4.05
C VAL A 477 -3.29 -32.74 -4.56
#